data_AF-X0KKH9-F1
#
_entry.id   AF-X0KKH9-F1
#
_cell.length_a   1.000
_cell.length_b   1.000
_cell.length_c   1.000
_cell.angle_alpha   90.00
_cell.angle_beta   90.00
_cell.angle_gamma   90.00
#
_symmetry.space_group_name_H-M   'P 1'
#
loop_
_entity.id
_entity.type
_entity.pdbx_description
1 polymer ?
#
loop_
_entity_poly.entity_id
_entity_poly.type
_entity_poly.pdbx_seq_one_letter_code
_entity_poly.pdbx_strand_id
1 'polypeptide(L)'
;MPDDNETVVINENYPSEDNSHCCSQLSPTQEIKLQQRLREMFTRWSERVEYTTPPEDRLPPRKRSRTSQWESGLPRVEEEDGSEDDFVLVSHSALRRGFFHLACPFYIHAPDKHQLCLLQHDFSSIESLIKHLLRHHGKPLYCPTCRKAFETLIDRDNHTLENTCKRNDQVALDGLTEAQKARLMKNDQYYLGEIRRWQRIWSTVLPSAEQPRSPYLDRGDGLNVSMVRDFWAVSGRRSVSEFLEALEDHDDENCIPHNTTYQKTLEALLDWVVDQENIQLSYPLKDGLA
;
A
#
# COMPACT_ATOMS: atom_id res chain seq x y z
N MET A 1 53.33 26.25 51.46
CA MET A 1 53.61 25.24 50.43
C MET A 1 52.26 24.88 49.85
N PRO A 2 52.06 25.15 48.55
CA PRO A 2 50.82 25.66 47.98
C PRO A 2 49.91 24.55 47.47
N ASP A 3 48.65 24.86 47.25
CA ASP A 3 47.98 24.35 46.06
C ASP A 3 47.05 25.44 45.53
N ASP A 4 47.31 25.79 44.27
CA ASP A 4 46.83 26.99 43.59
C ASP A 4 45.39 26.79 43.09
N ASN A 5 44.50 27.70 43.48
CA ASN A 5 43.14 27.74 42.96
C ASN A 5 43.14 28.58 41.66
N GLU A 6 43.40 27.90 40.54
CA GLU A 6 43.40 28.48 39.20
C GLU A 6 41.95 28.63 38.70
N THR A 7 41.42 29.84 38.80
CA THR A 7 40.18 30.25 38.13
C THR A 7 40.42 30.36 36.62
N VAL A 8 40.04 29.32 35.87
CA VAL A 8 39.91 29.38 34.42
C VAL A 8 38.48 29.82 34.08
N VAL A 9 38.35 31.08 33.66
CA VAL A 9 37.15 31.62 33.03
C VAL A 9 37.06 31.03 31.62
N ILE A 10 36.23 30.00 31.46
CA ILE A 10 35.91 29.44 30.14
C ILE A 10 34.85 30.36 29.51
N ASN A 11 35.31 31.13 28.54
CA ASN A 11 34.50 31.93 27.66
C ASN A 11 34.07 31.05 26.48
N GLU A 12 32.91 30.40 26.55
CA GLU A 12 32.31 29.70 25.42
C GLU A 12 31.12 30.51 24.89
N ASN A 13 31.42 31.31 23.87
CA ASN A 13 30.46 31.77 22.88
C ASN A 13 29.79 30.55 22.24
N TYR A 14 28.55 30.26 22.62
CA TYR A 14 27.66 29.44 21.80
C TYR A 14 27.19 30.30 20.61
N PRO A 15 27.49 29.93 19.36
CA PRO A 15 26.81 30.50 18.23
C PRO A 15 25.37 30.03 18.25
N SER A 16 24.45 30.99 18.24
CA SER A 16 23.02 30.77 18.01
C SER A 16 22.85 29.84 16.81
N GLU A 17 22.20 28.69 17.04
CA GLU A 17 21.71 27.83 15.98
C GLU A 17 20.64 28.61 15.21
N ASP A 18 21.06 29.26 14.14
CA ASP A 18 20.16 29.78 13.12
C ASP A 18 19.46 28.59 12.49
N ASN A 19 18.14 28.53 12.66
CA ASN A 19 17.25 27.55 12.05
C ASN A 19 17.39 27.59 10.52
N SER A 20 18.30 26.79 9.97
CA SER A 20 18.34 26.47 8.54
C SER A 20 17.21 25.49 8.24
N HIS A 21 15.99 26.03 8.16
CA HIS A 21 14.81 25.30 7.75
C HIS A 21 14.63 25.42 6.23
N CYS A 22 15.63 24.97 5.45
CA CYS A 22 15.45 24.84 4.01
C CYS A 22 14.70 23.53 3.72
N CYS A 23 13.37 23.60 3.86
CA CYS A 23 12.45 22.57 3.40
C CYS A 23 11.46 23.21 2.42
N SER A 24 11.92 23.54 1.22
CA SER A 24 11.12 23.89 0.04
C SER A 24 10.18 22.75 -0.34
N GLN A 25 9.07 22.66 0.40
CA GLN A 25 7.88 21.93 -0.01
C GLN A 25 7.32 22.56 -1.28
N LEU A 26 6.68 21.75 -2.14
CA LEU A 26 5.96 22.27 -3.29
C LEU A 26 4.93 23.31 -2.83
N SER A 27 4.84 24.44 -3.54
CA SER A 27 3.75 25.38 -3.30
C SER A 27 2.39 24.75 -3.64
N PRO A 28 1.28 25.19 -3.02
CA PRO A 28 -0.04 24.62 -3.29
C PRO A 28 -0.41 24.62 -4.78
N THR A 29 0.00 25.66 -5.51
CA THR A 29 -0.22 25.76 -6.96
C THR A 29 0.58 24.71 -7.74
N GLN A 30 1.81 24.41 -7.34
CA GLN A 30 2.63 23.37 -7.96
C GLN A 30 2.07 21.98 -7.66
N GLU A 31 1.61 21.73 -6.43
CA GLU A 31 0.97 20.46 -6.05
C GLU A 31 -0.29 20.20 -6.89
N ILE A 32 -1.16 21.20 -7.05
CA ILE A 32 -2.36 21.07 -7.89
C ILE A 32 -2.00 20.77 -9.34
N LYS A 33 -1.02 21.48 -9.91
CA LYS A 33 -0.56 21.24 -11.29
C LYS A 33 0.00 19.83 -11.48
N LEU A 34 0.82 19.37 -10.54
CA LEU A 34 1.39 18.02 -10.57
C LEU A 34 0.29 16.97 -10.51
N GLN A 35 -0.64 17.11 -9.57
CA GLN A 35 -1.77 16.20 -9.42
C GLN A 35 -2.64 16.16 -10.67
N GLN A 36 -2.96 17.31 -11.26
CA GLN A 36 -3.74 17.36 -12.49
C GLN A 36 -3.04 16.63 -13.64
N ARG A 37 -1.74 16.87 -13.85
CA ARG A 37 -0.94 16.17 -14.86
C ARG A 37 -0.96 14.65 -14.65
N LEU A 38 -0.77 14.19 -13.42
CA LEU A 38 -0.77 12.77 -13.09
C LEU A 38 -2.14 12.12 -13.33
N ARG A 39 -3.24 12.80 -12.97
CA ARG A 39 -4.60 12.32 -13.22
C ARG A 39 -4.88 12.16 -14.71
N GLU A 40 -4.55 13.16 -15.52
CA GLU A 40 -4.73 13.09 -16.98
C GLU A 40 -3.89 11.97 -17.62
N MET A 41 -2.65 11.80 -17.16
CA MET A 41 -1.78 10.71 -17.59
C MET A 41 -2.34 9.34 -17.19
N PHE A 42 -2.84 9.21 -15.96
CA PHE A 42 -3.45 7.98 -15.46
C PHE A 42 -4.69 7.61 -16.27
N THR A 43 -5.62 8.55 -16.53
CA THR A 43 -6.83 8.29 -17.33
C THR A 43 -6.50 7.79 -18.73
N ARG A 44 -5.52 8.41 -19.40
CA ARG A 44 -5.07 7.95 -20.73
C ARG A 44 -4.35 6.61 -20.70
N TRP A 45 -3.69 6.31 -19.58
CA TRP A 45 -3.00 5.04 -19.37
C TRP A 45 -4.01 3.92 -19.12
N SER A 46 -5.00 4.13 -18.25
CA SER A 46 -5.99 3.12 -17.85
C SER A 46 -6.85 2.64 -19.02
N GLU A 47 -7.19 3.52 -19.98
CA GLU A 47 -7.90 3.17 -21.22
C GLU A 47 -7.14 2.16 -22.12
N ARG A 48 -5.82 2.03 -21.93
CA ARG A 48 -4.92 1.22 -22.77
C ARG A 48 -4.40 -0.04 -22.09
N VAL A 49 -4.87 -0.33 -20.87
CA VAL A 49 -4.44 -1.47 -20.08
C VAL A 49 -5.61 -2.41 -19.85
N GLU A 50 -5.38 -3.69 -20.13
CA GLU A 50 -6.32 -4.76 -19.78
C GLU A 50 -5.82 -5.46 -18.52
N TYR A 51 -6.66 -5.56 -17.49
CA TYR A 51 -6.33 -6.25 -16.25
C TYR A 51 -6.87 -7.66 -16.24
N THR A 52 -5.98 -8.62 -15.95
CA THR A 52 -6.34 -10.02 -15.82
C THR A 52 -5.85 -10.60 -14.51
N THR A 53 -6.38 -11.76 -14.13
CA THR A 53 -5.78 -12.56 -13.05
C THR A 53 -4.34 -12.93 -13.41
N PRO A 54 -3.39 -12.85 -12.45
CA PRO A 54 -2.04 -13.35 -12.67
C PRO A 54 -2.07 -14.81 -13.20
N PRO A 55 -1.34 -15.15 -14.26
CA PRO A 55 -1.12 -16.53 -14.67
C PRO A 55 -0.51 -17.30 -13.51
N GLU A 56 -0.98 -18.52 -13.27
CA GLU A 56 -0.81 -19.25 -12.01
C GLU A 56 0.59 -19.16 -11.40
N ASP A 57 0.57 -18.76 -10.14
CA ASP A 57 1.61 -18.79 -9.11
C ASP A 57 2.87 -17.95 -9.35
N ARG A 58 2.80 -16.70 -8.87
CA ARG A 58 3.96 -15.96 -8.33
C ARG A 58 4.56 -16.77 -7.18
N LEU A 59 5.25 -17.86 -7.50
CA LEU A 59 5.91 -18.70 -6.53
C LEU A 59 6.98 -17.86 -5.81
N PRO A 60 7.09 -17.94 -4.47
CA PRO A 60 8.14 -17.22 -3.78
C PRO A 60 9.50 -17.62 -4.35
N PRO A 61 10.44 -16.67 -4.54
CA PRO A 61 11.77 -16.97 -5.05
C PRO A 61 12.39 -18.09 -4.21
N ARG A 62 12.63 -19.26 -4.83
CA ARG A 62 13.28 -20.39 -4.14
C ARG A 62 14.63 -19.89 -3.64
N LYS A 63 14.85 -19.95 -2.31
CA LYS A 63 16.12 -19.50 -1.70
C LYS A 63 17.29 -20.35 -2.20
N ARG A 64 18.24 -19.66 -2.86
CA ARG A 64 19.63 -19.96 -3.30
C ARG A 64 19.70 -20.01 -4.83
N SER A 65 20.45 -19.16 -5.55
CA SER A 65 21.80 -18.59 -5.32
C SER A 65 21.95 -17.14 -5.83
N ARG A 66 23.01 -16.47 -5.34
CA ARG A 66 23.46 -15.12 -5.74
C ARG A 66 23.70 -14.96 -7.26
N THR A 67 23.47 -13.73 -7.70
CA THR A 67 23.87 -13.03 -8.96
C THR A 67 23.24 -13.49 -10.27
N SER A 68 22.21 -12.76 -10.72
CA SER A 68 22.35 -11.72 -11.76
C SER A 68 21.10 -10.86 -11.82
N GLN A 69 21.36 -9.59 -12.09
CA GLN A 69 20.50 -8.45 -12.38
C GLN A 69 19.16 -8.84 -13.04
N TRP A 70 18.06 -8.62 -12.29
CA TRP A 70 16.68 -8.64 -12.82
C TRP A 70 16.55 -7.43 -13.76
N GLU A 71 16.74 -7.70 -15.04
CA GLU A 71 16.29 -6.80 -16.10
C GLU A 71 14.85 -7.19 -16.43
N SER A 72 14.01 -6.18 -16.51
CA SER A 72 12.56 -6.28 -16.55
C SER A 72 12.13 -7.09 -17.77
N GLY A 73 11.44 -8.21 -17.54
CA GLY A 73 10.99 -9.13 -18.58
C GLY A 73 9.91 -8.53 -19.49
N LEU A 74 10.34 -7.86 -20.55
CA LEU A 74 9.61 -7.77 -21.81
C LEU A 74 10.32 -8.73 -22.80
N PRO A 75 9.63 -9.69 -23.43
CA PRO A 75 10.28 -10.57 -24.40
C PRO A 75 10.78 -9.79 -25.61
N ARG A 76 12.08 -9.92 -25.89
CA ARG A 76 12.69 -9.55 -27.17
C ARG A 76 12.24 -10.60 -28.21
N VAL A 77 11.62 -10.15 -29.29
CA VAL A 77 11.20 -11.01 -30.41
C VAL A 77 12.45 -11.58 -31.08
N GLU A 78 12.59 -12.90 -31.06
CA GLU A 78 13.41 -13.63 -32.03
C GLU A 78 12.47 -14.06 -33.17
N GLU A 79 12.83 -13.68 -34.38
CA GLU A 79 12.11 -14.01 -35.61
C GLU A 79 12.45 -15.44 -36.02
N GLU A 80 11.46 -16.34 -36.06
CA GLU A 80 11.52 -17.54 -36.87
C GLU A 80 10.19 -17.78 -37.62
N ASP A 81 10.39 -18.38 -38.79
CA ASP A 81 9.64 -18.36 -40.04
C ASP A 81 8.50 -19.40 -40.11
N GLY A 82 7.40 -19.00 -40.75
CA GLY A 82 6.66 -19.85 -41.69
C GLY A 82 5.54 -20.76 -41.17
N SER A 83 4.30 -20.27 -41.17
CA SER A 83 3.12 -21.04 -41.64
C SER A 83 1.91 -20.12 -41.77
N GLU A 84 1.45 -19.94 -43.01
CA GLU A 84 0.24 -19.19 -43.36
C GLU A 84 -1.01 -19.99 -42.96
N ASP A 85 -1.76 -19.49 -41.99
CA ASP A 85 -3.18 -19.81 -41.88
C ASP A 85 -3.93 -18.51 -41.51
N ASP A 86 -4.87 -18.16 -42.36
CA ASP A 86 -5.64 -16.91 -42.38
C ASP A 86 -6.57 -16.85 -41.16
N PHE A 87 -6.05 -16.38 -40.03
CA PHE A 87 -6.85 -15.80 -38.97
C PHE A 87 -6.64 -14.29 -38.99
N VAL A 88 -7.72 -13.55 -39.29
CA VAL A 88 -7.79 -12.10 -39.13
C VAL A 88 -7.59 -11.77 -37.65
N LEU A 89 -6.32 -11.62 -37.24
CA LEU A 89 -5.96 -11.01 -35.97
C LEU A 89 -6.32 -9.54 -36.09
N VAL A 90 -7.53 -9.17 -35.63
CA VAL A 90 -7.86 -7.78 -35.36
C VAL A 90 -6.75 -7.26 -34.47
N SER A 91 -5.87 -6.43 -35.03
CA SER A 91 -4.79 -5.79 -34.30
C SER A 91 -5.40 -4.77 -33.35
N HIS A 92 -5.89 -5.27 -32.22
CA HIS A 92 -6.03 -4.47 -31.02
C HIS A 92 -4.62 -3.98 -30.73
N SER A 93 -4.39 -2.69 -30.93
CA SER A 93 -3.12 -2.04 -30.63
C SER A 93 -2.65 -2.55 -29.27
N ALA A 94 -1.56 -3.33 -29.22
CA ALA A 94 -1.19 -4.21 -28.11
C ALA A 94 -1.50 -3.60 -26.75
N LEU A 95 -2.66 -3.96 -26.17
CA LEU A 95 -3.05 -3.50 -24.84
C LEU A 95 -1.97 -3.98 -23.88
N ARG A 96 -1.48 -3.08 -23.02
CA ARG A 96 -0.58 -3.53 -21.96
C ARG A 96 -1.40 -4.41 -21.01
N ARG A 97 -0.88 -5.58 -20.66
CA ARG A 97 -1.55 -6.48 -19.72
C ARG A 97 -1.09 -6.15 -18.30
N GLY A 98 -2.02 -5.69 -17.47
CA GLY A 98 -1.85 -5.51 -16.03
C GLY A 98 -2.36 -6.74 -15.26
N PHE A 99 -1.93 -6.87 -14.00
CA PHE A 99 -2.34 -7.98 -13.15
C PHE A 99 -2.96 -7.47 -11.86
N PHE A 100 -4.06 -8.09 -11.41
CA PHE A 100 -4.67 -7.71 -10.14
C PHE A 100 -3.71 -7.95 -8.96
N HIS A 101 -3.73 -7.01 -8.00
CA HIS A 101 -2.93 -7.11 -6.77
C HIS A 101 -3.67 -7.95 -5.73
N LEU A 102 -2.92 -8.60 -4.83
CA LEU A 102 -3.53 -9.33 -3.72
C LEU A 102 -4.27 -8.36 -2.79
N ALA A 103 -5.40 -8.81 -2.26
CA ALA A 103 -6.18 -8.01 -1.34
C ALA A 103 -5.89 -8.37 0.13
N CYS A 104 -6.03 -7.39 1.03
CA CYS A 104 -6.12 -7.68 2.46
C CYS A 104 -7.47 -8.36 2.76
N PRO A 105 -7.49 -9.53 3.45
CA PRO A 105 -8.72 -10.17 3.88
C PRO A 105 -9.65 -9.28 4.70
N PHE A 106 -9.11 -8.44 5.58
CA PHE A 106 -9.91 -7.52 6.41
C PHE A 106 -10.56 -6.42 5.57
N TYR A 107 -9.86 -5.92 4.54
CA TYR A 107 -10.46 -5.01 3.57
C TYR A 107 -11.60 -5.65 2.81
N ILE A 108 -11.42 -6.86 2.26
CA ILE A 108 -12.51 -7.55 1.56
C ILE A 108 -13.71 -7.81 2.49
N HIS A 109 -13.46 -8.18 3.75
CA HIS A 109 -14.53 -8.51 4.70
C HIS A 109 -15.31 -7.29 5.20
N ALA A 110 -14.62 -6.18 5.46
CA ALA A 110 -15.21 -4.95 5.95
C ALA A 110 -14.47 -3.74 5.38
N PRO A 111 -14.76 -3.36 4.11
CA PRO A 111 -14.06 -2.27 3.41
C PRO A 111 -14.06 -0.96 4.20
N ASP A 112 -15.22 -0.57 4.74
CA ASP A 112 -15.41 0.68 5.48
C ASP A 112 -14.47 0.85 6.68
N LYS A 113 -14.11 -0.26 7.34
CA LYS A 113 -13.23 -0.25 8.51
C LYS A 113 -11.74 -0.31 8.15
N HIS A 114 -11.43 -0.74 6.93
CA HIS A 114 -10.09 -1.14 6.53
C HIS A 114 -9.64 -0.47 5.23
N GLN A 115 -10.20 0.70 4.90
CA GLN A 115 -9.79 1.50 3.73
C GLN A 115 -8.29 1.82 3.72
N LEU A 116 -7.67 2.02 4.89
CA LEU A 116 -6.23 2.22 5.00
C LEU A 116 -5.41 1.02 4.48
N CYS A 117 -5.94 -0.20 4.55
CA CYS A 117 -5.27 -1.37 3.98
C CYS A 117 -5.26 -1.32 2.46
N LEU A 118 -6.33 -0.79 1.85
CA LEU A 118 -6.40 -0.57 0.43
C LEU A 118 -5.45 0.55 0.00
N LEU A 119 -5.44 1.69 0.69
CA LEU A 119 -4.70 2.87 0.23
C LEU A 119 -3.19 2.77 0.52
N GLN A 120 -2.79 2.32 1.70
CA GLN A 120 -1.39 2.43 2.16
C GLN A 120 -0.55 1.18 1.94
N HIS A 121 -1.16 0.04 1.60
CA HIS A 121 -0.44 -1.23 1.54
C HIS A 121 -0.66 -1.97 0.23
N ASP A 122 0.45 -2.23 -0.45
CA ASP A 122 0.48 -3.07 -1.64
C ASP A 122 1.08 -4.44 -1.35
N PHE A 123 0.47 -5.48 -1.94
CA PHE A 123 0.83 -6.87 -1.70
C PHE A 123 1.24 -7.54 -3.01
N SER A 124 2.53 -7.46 -3.31
CA SER A 124 3.13 -8.15 -4.46
C SER A 124 3.34 -9.64 -4.23
N SER A 125 3.25 -10.12 -2.97
CA SER A 125 3.38 -11.53 -2.61
C SER A 125 2.61 -11.90 -1.33
N ILE A 126 2.35 -13.20 -1.14
CA ILE A 126 1.71 -13.74 0.08
C ILE A 126 2.51 -13.40 1.35
N GLU A 127 3.85 -13.40 1.28
CA GLU A 127 4.70 -13.08 2.43
C GLU A 127 4.55 -11.62 2.85
N SER A 128 4.41 -10.71 1.88
CA SER A 128 4.13 -9.29 2.17
C SER A 128 2.77 -9.11 2.84
N LEU A 129 1.75 -9.85 2.38
CA LEU A 129 0.43 -9.87 2.97
C LEU A 129 0.46 -10.42 4.41
N ILE A 130 1.13 -11.55 4.66
CA ILE A 130 1.25 -12.13 6.01
C ILE A 130 1.93 -11.12 6.95
N LYS A 131 3.02 -10.47 6.53
CA LYS A 131 3.69 -9.46 7.36
C LYS A 131 2.75 -8.29 7.70
N HIS A 132 1.98 -7.81 6.74
CA HIS A 132 1.00 -6.76 6.96
C HIS A 132 -0.07 -7.19 7.97
N LEU A 133 -0.64 -8.38 7.81
CA LEU A 133 -1.62 -8.95 8.73
C LEU A 133 -1.10 -9.01 10.17
N LEU A 134 0.15 -9.47 10.35
CA LEU A 134 0.78 -9.58 11.67
C LEU A 134 1.03 -8.21 12.33
N ARG A 135 1.32 -7.16 11.53
CA ARG A 135 1.64 -5.82 12.02
C ARG A 135 0.42 -4.95 12.29
N HIS A 136 -0.58 -5.03 11.43
CA HIS A 136 -1.69 -4.06 11.41
C HIS A 136 -3.02 -4.63 11.87
N HIS A 137 -3.18 -5.94 11.89
CA HIS A 137 -4.43 -6.59 12.28
C HIS A 137 -4.29 -7.41 13.56
N GLY A 138 -3.35 -7.11 14.45
CA GLY A 138 -3.33 -7.73 15.78
C GLY A 138 -4.51 -7.26 16.63
N LYS A 139 -5.11 -8.14 17.44
CA LYS A 139 -6.06 -7.67 18.46
C LYS A 139 -5.36 -6.65 19.38
N PRO A 140 -6.04 -5.57 19.78
CA PRO A 140 -5.49 -4.62 20.74
C PRO A 140 -5.23 -5.33 22.08
N LEU A 141 -4.50 -4.70 23.00
CA LEU A 141 -4.44 -5.20 24.37
C LEU A 141 -5.82 -5.04 25.00
N TYR A 142 -6.41 -6.10 25.52
CA TYR A 142 -7.78 -6.04 26.04
C TYR A 142 -7.98 -6.82 27.34
N CYS A 143 -8.99 -6.41 28.12
CA CYS A 143 -9.44 -7.16 29.28
C CYS A 143 -10.33 -8.34 28.85
N PRO A 144 -10.03 -9.59 29.24
CA PRO A 144 -10.84 -10.75 28.85
C PRO A 144 -12.26 -10.73 29.45
N THR A 145 -12.47 -10.01 30.56
CA THR A 145 -13.76 -9.90 31.26
C THR A 145 -14.68 -8.87 30.60
N CYS A 146 -14.23 -7.61 30.50
CA CYS A 146 -15.09 -6.51 30.03
C CYS A 146 -14.85 -6.11 28.57
N ARG A 147 -13.84 -6.70 27.90
CA ARG A 147 -13.42 -6.40 26.51
C ARG A 147 -12.94 -4.97 26.25
N LYS A 148 -12.70 -4.18 27.30
CA LYS A 148 -12.06 -2.86 27.16
C LYS A 148 -10.66 -3.02 26.55
N ALA A 149 -10.33 -2.18 25.56
CA ALA A 149 -9.01 -2.10 24.97
C ALA A 149 -8.11 -1.10 25.72
N PHE A 150 -6.80 -1.32 25.65
CA PHE A 150 -5.75 -0.57 26.33
C PHE A 150 -4.58 -0.32 25.40
N GLU A 151 -3.87 0.78 25.62
CA GLU A 151 -2.66 1.12 24.88
C GLU A 151 -1.43 0.39 25.44
N THR A 152 -1.38 0.23 26.77
CA THR A 152 -0.24 -0.40 27.45
C THR A 152 -0.65 -1.68 28.19
N LEU A 153 0.33 -2.58 28.36
CA LEU A 153 0.15 -3.79 29.16
C LEU A 153 -0.11 -3.46 30.63
N ILE A 154 0.54 -2.40 31.14
CA ILE A 154 0.42 -1.95 32.53
C ILE A 154 -1.02 -1.52 32.82
N ASP A 155 -1.63 -0.71 31.94
CA ASP A 155 -3.01 -0.25 32.14
C ASP A 155 -4.01 -1.41 32.12
N ARG A 156 -3.81 -2.36 31.21
CA ARG A 156 -4.61 -3.59 31.15
C ARG A 156 -4.46 -4.42 32.42
N ASP A 157 -3.24 -4.58 32.91
CA ASP A 157 -2.96 -5.38 34.11
C ASP A 157 -3.52 -4.74 35.36
N ASN A 158 -3.31 -3.44 35.56
CA ASN A 158 -3.91 -2.68 36.65
C ASN A 158 -5.43 -2.82 36.63
N HIS A 159 -6.07 -2.62 35.47
CA HIS A 159 -7.51 -2.80 35.31
C HIS A 159 -7.98 -4.22 35.65
N THR A 160 -7.21 -5.24 35.26
CA THR A 160 -7.55 -6.65 35.51
C THR A 160 -7.37 -6.98 37.01
N LEU A 161 -6.37 -6.42 37.67
CA LEU A 161 -6.09 -6.60 39.10
C LEU A 161 -7.13 -5.90 39.98
N GLU A 162 -7.61 -4.71 39.58
CA GLU A 162 -8.72 -4.03 40.27
C GLU A 162 -9.99 -4.89 40.31
N ASN A 163 -10.21 -5.70 39.26
CA ASN A 163 -11.32 -6.65 39.15
C ASN A 163 -12.71 -6.04 39.43
N THR A 164 -12.88 -4.75 39.14
CA THR A 164 -14.14 -4.00 39.32
C THR A 164 -15.01 -3.97 38.05
N CYS A 165 -14.48 -4.47 36.92
CA CYS A 165 -15.15 -4.41 35.63
C CYS A 165 -16.25 -5.47 35.48
N LYS A 166 -17.33 -5.12 34.77
CA LYS A 166 -18.44 -6.04 34.49
C LYS A 166 -18.17 -6.86 33.24
N ARG A 167 -18.56 -8.14 33.26
CA ARG A 167 -18.46 -9.03 32.10
C ARG A 167 -19.27 -8.49 30.93
N ASN A 168 -18.65 -8.40 29.75
CA ASN A 168 -19.29 -7.97 28.52
C ASN A 168 -18.94 -8.93 27.39
N ASP A 169 -19.91 -9.75 26.99
CA ASP A 169 -19.74 -10.72 25.90
C ASP A 169 -20.21 -10.19 24.54
N GLN A 170 -20.72 -8.95 24.48
CA GLN A 170 -21.32 -8.39 23.26
C GLN A 170 -20.30 -7.69 22.34
N VAL A 171 -19.13 -7.29 22.86
CA VAL A 171 -18.12 -6.58 22.07
C VAL A 171 -17.13 -7.57 21.46
N ALA A 172 -17.36 -7.93 20.20
CA ALA A 172 -16.38 -8.64 19.41
C ALA A 172 -15.23 -7.68 19.05
N LEU A 173 -14.06 -7.92 19.64
CA LEU A 173 -12.85 -7.19 19.28
C LEU A 173 -12.32 -7.69 17.94
N ASP A 174 -12.17 -6.77 17.00
CA ASP A 174 -11.60 -6.99 15.68
C ASP A 174 -10.10 -7.32 15.77
N GLY A 175 -9.61 -8.07 14.78
CA GLY A 175 -8.21 -8.46 14.66
C GLY A 175 -7.87 -9.91 15.06
N LEU A 176 -6.59 -10.22 14.90
CA LEU A 176 -5.99 -11.54 15.01
C LEU A 176 -5.60 -11.87 16.44
N THR A 177 -6.04 -13.04 16.88
CA THR A 177 -5.54 -13.68 18.10
C THR A 177 -4.10 -14.18 17.91
N GLU A 178 -3.36 -14.33 19.01
CA GLU A 178 -2.00 -14.89 18.97
C GLU A 178 -1.96 -16.30 18.36
N ALA A 179 -3.01 -17.10 18.57
CA ALA A 179 -3.14 -18.41 17.93
C ALA A 179 -3.29 -18.31 16.40
N GLN A 180 -4.05 -17.32 15.90
CA GLN A 180 -4.16 -17.06 14.46
C GLN A 180 -2.84 -16.58 13.88
N LYS A 181 -2.15 -15.64 14.54
CA LYS A 181 -0.82 -15.16 14.14
C LYS A 181 0.18 -16.32 14.03
N ALA A 182 0.22 -17.20 15.03
CA ALA A 182 1.07 -18.37 15.02
C ALA A 182 0.76 -19.32 13.85
N ARG A 183 -0.53 -19.51 13.51
CA ARG A 183 -0.93 -20.32 12.35
C ARG A 183 -0.49 -19.70 11.03
N LEU A 184 -0.64 -18.39 10.85
CA LEU A 184 -0.16 -17.69 9.66
C LEU A 184 1.36 -17.85 9.46
N MET A 185 2.14 -17.84 10.55
CA MET A 185 3.60 -17.98 10.47
C MET A 185 4.06 -19.42 10.24
N LYS A 186 3.41 -20.40 10.88
CA LYS A 186 3.90 -21.79 10.91
C LYS A 186 3.31 -22.68 9.82
N ASN A 187 2.11 -22.36 9.34
CA ASN A 187 1.34 -23.27 8.47
C ASN A 187 1.27 -22.78 7.01
N ASP A 188 2.08 -21.79 6.65
CA ASP A 188 2.17 -21.36 5.26
C ASP A 188 2.81 -22.48 4.41
N GLN A 189 2.07 -22.90 3.38
CA GLN A 189 2.45 -23.98 2.49
C GLN A 189 2.90 -23.38 1.16
N TYR A 190 4.18 -23.00 1.09
CA TYR A 190 4.79 -22.32 -0.06
C TYR A 190 4.70 -23.07 -1.39
N TYR A 191 4.48 -24.39 -1.34
CA TYR A 191 4.32 -25.23 -2.54
C TYR A 191 2.93 -25.12 -3.15
N LEU A 192 1.98 -24.52 -2.44
CA LEU A 192 0.66 -24.21 -2.99
C LEU A 192 0.71 -22.91 -3.75
N GLY A 193 -0.21 -22.81 -4.70
CA GLY A 193 -0.40 -21.60 -5.45
C GLY A 193 -0.89 -20.40 -4.64
N GLU A 194 -0.66 -19.21 -5.19
CA GLU A 194 -0.95 -17.93 -4.55
C GLU A 194 -2.41 -17.86 -4.10
N ILE A 195 -3.34 -18.22 -5.00
CA ILE A 195 -4.77 -18.26 -4.73
C ILE A 195 -5.08 -19.20 -3.55
N ARG A 196 -4.54 -20.43 -3.56
CA ARG A 196 -4.79 -21.41 -2.48
C ARG A 196 -4.18 -20.98 -1.15
N ARG A 197 -2.99 -20.36 -1.18
CA ARG A 197 -2.34 -19.80 0.01
C ARG A 197 -3.19 -18.67 0.58
N TRP A 198 -3.68 -17.77 -0.27
CA TRP A 198 -4.56 -16.68 0.16
C TRP A 198 -5.87 -17.19 0.76
N GLN A 199 -6.53 -18.18 0.14
CA GLN A 199 -7.75 -18.79 0.66
C GLN A 199 -7.55 -19.40 2.06
N ARG A 200 -6.37 -19.97 2.33
CA ARG A 200 -6.04 -20.50 3.67
C ARG A 200 -5.77 -19.41 4.67
N ILE A 201 -5.16 -18.30 4.24
CA ILE A 201 -5.04 -17.10 5.06
C ILE A 201 -6.45 -16.65 5.45
N TRP A 202 -7.35 -16.49 4.49
CA TRP A 202 -8.76 -16.13 4.73
C TRP A 202 -9.40 -17.01 5.81
N SER A 203 -9.39 -18.33 5.61
CA SER A 203 -9.96 -19.28 6.59
C SER A 203 -9.27 -19.26 7.96
N THR A 204 -8.03 -18.79 8.03
CA THR A 204 -7.31 -18.62 9.30
C THR A 204 -7.72 -17.34 10.02
N VAL A 205 -7.82 -16.23 9.30
CA VAL A 205 -8.07 -14.90 9.86
C VAL A 205 -9.56 -14.64 10.12
N LEU A 206 -10.43 -15.19 9.27
CA LEU A 206 -11.88 -15.02 9.30
C LEU A 206 -12.57 -16.40 9.22
N PRO A 207 -12.43 -17.25 10.25
CA PRO A 207 -12.89 -18.65 10.20
C PRO A 207 -14.41 -18.81 10.05
N SER A 208 -15.19 -17.81 10.46
CA SER A 208 -16.65 -17.82 10.38
C SER A 208 -17.20 -17.13 9.13
N ALA A 209 -16.35 -16.52 8.30
CA ALA A 209 -16.77 -15.82 7.10
C ALA A 209 -16.72 -16.74 5.88
N GLU A 210 -17.70 -16.58 4.98
CA GLU A 210 -17.70 -17.24 3.68
C GLU A 210 -16.49 -16.79 2.84
N GLN A 211 -15.99 -17.70 1.99
CA GLN A 211 -14.90 -17.32 1.11
C GLN A 211 -15.36 -16.35 0.03
N PRO A 212 -14.59 -15.29 -0.23
CA PRO A 212 -14.92 -14.33 -1.28
C PRO A 212 -14.63 -14.94 -2.64
N ARG A 213 -15.24 -14.34 -3.67
CA ARG A 213 -15.09 -14.75 -5.07
C ARG A 213 -13.63 -14.76 -5.55
N SER A 214 -12.82 -13.83 -5.06
CA SER A 214 -11.47 -13.58 -5.56
C SER A 214 -10.54 -13.14 -4.43
N PRO A 215 -9.27 -13.59 -4.43
CA PRO A 215 -8.24 -13.12 -3.51
C PRO A 215 -7.67 -11.76 -3.90
N TYR A 216 -8.07 -11.25 -5.07
CA TYR A 216 -7.49 -10.08 -5.72
C TYR A 216 -8.38 -8.85 -5.61
N LEU A 217 -7.76 -7.68 -5.78
CA LEU A 217 -8.41 -6.40 -5.96
C LEU A 217 -8.90 -6.25 -7.42
N ASP A 218 -9.96 -6.98 -7.76
CA ASP A 218 -10.42 -7.16 -9.15
C ASP A 218 -11.68 -6.36 -9.54
N ARG A 219 -12.19 -5.49 -8.65
CA ARG A 219 -13.44 -4.72 -8.85
C ARG A 219 -13.40 -3.39 -8.10
N GLY A 220 -14.21 -2.43 -8.56
CA GLY A 220 -14.43 -1.11 -7.92
C GLY A 220 -13.12 -0.42 -7.53
N ASP A 221 -13.10 0.17 -6.33
CA ASP A 221 -11.93 0.81 -5.72
C ASP A 221 -10.68 -0.09 -5.73
N GLY A 222 -10.83 -1.40 -5.50
CA GLY A 222 -9.73 -2.34 -5.54
C GLY A 222 -9.02 -2.38 -6.89
N LEU A 223 -9.81 -2.48 -7.97
CA LEU A 223 -9.28 -2.49 -9.33
C LEU A 223 -8.57 -1.17 -9.63
N ASN A 224 -9.25 -0.07 -9.35
CA ASN A 224 -8.74 1.28 -9.50
C ASN A 224 -7.38 1.48 -8.81
N VAL A 225 -7.24 1.02 -7.57
CA VAL A 225 -5.98 1.09 -6.81
C VAL A 225 -4.89 0.21 -7.41
N SER A 226 -5.23 -0.99 -7.91
CA SER A 226 -4.28 -1.83 -8.65
C SER A 226 -3.74 -1.09 -9.89
N MET A 227 -4.63 -0.44 -10.64
CA MET A 227 -4.28 0.37 -11.81
C MET A 227 -3.34 1.53 -11.46
N VAL A 228 -3.65 2.28 -10.40
CA VAL A 228 -2.83 3.43 -9.96
C VAL A 228 -1.43 2.97 -9.55
N ARG A 229 -1.30 1.83 -8.86
CA ARG A 229 0.00 1.30 -8.41
C ARG A 229 0.90 0.92 -9.57
N ASP A 230 0.36 0.24 -10.56
CA ASP A 230 1.12 -0.13 -11.76
C ASP A 230 1.46 1.10 -12.60
N PHE A 231 0.51 2.03 -12.77
CA PHE A 231 0.79 3.32 -13.40
C PHE A 231 1.93 4.05 -12.68
N TRP A 232 1.90 4.09 -11.34
CA TRP A 232 2.92 4.73 -10.53
C TRP A 232 4.29 4.11 -10.74
N ALA A 233 4.33 2.78 -10.81
CA ALA A 233 5.56 2.03 -11.00
C ALA A 233 6.18 2.26 -12.39
N VAL A 234 5.35 2.36 -13.44
CA VAL A 234 5.78 2.49 -14.84
C VAL A 234 6.07 3.94 -15.22
N SER A 235 5.21 4.88 -14.79
CA SER A 235 5.16 6.25 -15.32
C SER A 235 5.06 7.32 -14.23
N GLY A 236 4.28 7.10 -13.17
CA GLY A 236 3.99 8.14 -12.18
C GLY A 236 5.23 8.69 -11.48
N ARG A 237 6.12 7.83 -10.98
CA ARG A 237 7.39 8.27 -10.35
C ARG A 237 8.25 9.11 -11.28
N ARG A 238 8.42 8.67 -12.54
CA ARG A 238 9.21 9.41 -13.52
C ARG A 238 8.61 10.79 -13.80
N SER A 239 7.28 10.87 -13.95
CA SER A 239 6.60 12.13 -14.18
C SER A 239 6.73 13.10 -13.00
N VAL A 240 6.81 12.61 -11.76
CA VAL A 240 7.10 13.46 -10.59
C VAL A 240 8.55 13.95 -10.63
N SER A 241 9.53 13.07 -10.92
CA SER A 241 10.94 13.45 -11.06
C SER A 241 11.12 14.56 -12.09
N GLU A 242 10.61 14.36 -13.31
CA GLU A 242 10.67 15.35 -14.40
C GLU A 242 10.01 16.68 -14.01
N PHE A 243 8.95 16.65 -13.20
CA PHE A 243 8.29 17.86 -12.73
C PHE A 243 9.10 18.60 -11.69
N LEU A 244 9.78 17.87 -10.78
CA LEU A 244 10.66 18.47 -9.77
C LEU A 244 11.92 19.06 -10.41
N GLU A 245 12.55 18.32 -11.33
CA GLU A 245 13.73 18.79 -12.07
C GLU A 245 13.43 20.08 -12.85
N ALA A 246 12.25 20.19 -13.46
CA ALA A 246 11.82 21.42 -14.15
C ALA A 246 11.54 22.62 -13.23
N LEU A 247 11.54 22.42 -11.90
CA LEU A 247 11.39 23.48 -10.90
C LEU A 247 12.74 23.89 -10.28
N GLU A 248 13.77 23.06 -10.40
CA GLU A 248 15.09 23.21 -9.76
C GLU A 248 16.08 24.05 -10.61
N ASP A 249 15.60 24.87 -11.55
CA ASP A 249 16.41 25.76 -12.42
C ASP A 249 17.20 26.88 -11.67
N HIS A 250 17.32 26.83 -10.34
CA HIS A 250 18.18 27.72 -9.56
C HIS A 250 19.09 26.93 -8.61
N ASP A 251 20.39 27.11 -8.81
CA ASP A 251 21.52 26.59 -8.04
C ASP A 251 21.26 26.61 -6.52
N ASP A 252 20.81 25.50 -5.94
CA ASP A 252 20.98 25.25 -4.53
C ASP A 252 21.31 23.78 -4.32
N GLU A 253 22.60 23.52 -4.09
CA GLU A 253 23.23 22.19 -3.95
C GLU A 253 22.84 21.49 -2.64
N ASN A 254 21.65 21.78 -2.11
CA ASN A 254 21.07 21.15 -0.93
C ASN A 254 19.53 21.21 -0.99
N CYS A 255 18.88 20.09 -1.33
CA CYS A 255 17.43 19.95 -1.13
C CYS A 255 16.96 18.51 -0.80
N ILE A 256 16.47 18.34 0.44
CA ILE A 256 15.24 17.65 0.91
C ILE A 256 14.97 16.19 0.45
N PRO A 257 14.48 15.29 1.34
CA PRO A 257 14.20 13.91 0.97
C PRO A 257 12.99 13.82 0.04
N HIS A 258 13.24 13.70 -1.27
CA HIS A 258 12.24 13.53 -2.34
C HIS A 258 11.17 12.46 -2.02
N ASN A 259 11.50 11.48 -1.18
CA ASN A 259 10.63 10.38 -0.76
C ASN A 259 9.27 10.84 -0.21
N THR A 260 9.24 11.91 0.59
CA THR A 260 7.98 12.42 1.18
C THR A 260 7.04 13.00 0.11
N THR A 261 7.58 13.67 -0.90
CA THR A 261 6.81 14.20 -2.04
C THR A 261 6.25 13.06 -2.88
N TYR A 262 7.04 12.03 -3.20
CA TYR A 262 6.54 10.84 -3.91
C TYR A 262 5.41 10.15 -3.15
N GLN A 263 5.55 10.00 -1.84
CA GLN A 263 4.52 9.34 -1.03
C GLN A 263 3.21 10.13 -1.02
N LYS A 264 3.27 11.42 -0.67
CA LYS A 264 2.07 12.29 -0.63
C LYS A 264 1.37 12.39 -1.99
N THR A 265 2.15 12.42 -3.07
CA THR A 265 1.59 12.52 -4.42
C THR A 265 0.89 11.25 -4.86
N LEU A 266 1.43 10.07 -4.51
CA LEU A 266 0.75 8.79 -4.71
C LEU A 266 -0.53 8.69 -3.87
N GLU A 267 -0.46 9.05 -2.59
CA GLU A 267 -1.61 9.02 -1.67
C GLU A 267 -2.77 9.88 -2.22
N ALA A 268 -2.49 11.12 -2.62
CA ALA A 268 -3.49 12.01 -3.21
C ALA A 268 -4.07 11.50 -4.54
N LEU A 269 -3.30 10.73 -5.31
CA LEU A 269 -3.79 10.10 -6.54
C LEU A 269 -4.70 8.90 -6.22
N LEU A 270 -4.34 8.09 -5.22
CA LEU A 270 -5.16 6.97 -4.76
C LEU A 270 -6.50 7.42 -4.18
N ASP A 271 -6.47 8.43 -3.30
CA ASP A 271 -7.67 9.03 -2.72
C ASP A 271 -8.59 9.57 -3.82
N TRP A 272 -8.02 10.25 -4.82
CA TRP A 272 -8.81 10.77 -5.94
C TRP A 272 -9.56 9.69 -6.71
N VAL A 273 -8.95 8.54 -6.98
CA VAL A 273 -9.62 7.48 -7.75
C VAL A 273 -10.71 6.79 -6.91
N VAL A 274 -10.48 6.59 -5.61
CA VAL A 274 -11.49 6.03 -4.70
C VAL A 274 -12.68 7.00 -4.54
N ASP A 275 -12.43 8.31 -4.53
CA ASP A 275 -13.48 9.32 -4.44
C ASP A 275 -14.28 9.54 -5.74
N GLN A 276 -13.84 9.02 -6.90
CA GLN A 276 -14.56 9.19 -8.17
C GLN A 276 -15.95 8.54 -8.16
N GLU A 277 -16.14 7.41 -7.47
CA GLU A 277 -17.44 6.72 -7.41
C GLU A 277 -18.49 7.49 -6.59
N ASN A 278 -18.06 8.35 -5.65
CA ASN A 278 -18.95 9.25 -4.91
C ASN A 278 -19.51 10.38 -5.79
N ILE A 279 -18.87 10.70 -6.92
CA ILE A 279 -19.29 11.78 -7.82
C ILE A 279 -20.37 11.28 -8.80
N GLN A 280 -20.31 10.02 -9.26
CA GLN A 280 -21.34 9.46 -10.16
C GLN A 280 -22.69 9.21 -9.47
N LEU A 281 -22.72 9.02 -8.14
CA LEU A 281 -23.98 8.89 -7.37
C LEU A 281 -24.63 10.24 -7.00
N SER A 282 -24.00 11.38 -7.33
CA SER A 282 -24.51 12.72 -6.98
C SER A 282 -25.31 13.43 -8.08
N TYR A 283 -25.35 12.87 -9.29
CA TYR A 283 -26.22 13.35 -10.37
C TYR A 283 -27.36 12.36 -10.59
N PRO A 284 -28.60 12.66 -10.16
CA PRO A 284 -29.72 11.82 -10.54
C PRO A 284 -29.86 11.83 -12.06
N LEU A 285 -30.02 10.63 -12.63
CA LEU A 285 -30.60 10.45 -13.96
C LEU A 285 -31.80 11.39 -14.06
N LYS A 286 -31.74 12.37 -14.97
CA LYS A 286 -32.96 13.00 -15.45
C LYS A 286 -33.67 11.93 -16.27
N ASP A 287 -34.54 11.19 -15.61
CA ASP A 287 -35.56 10.38 -16.27
C ASP A 287 -36.37 11.31 -17.17
N GLY A 288 -36.22 11.12 -18.48
CA GLY A 288 -37.10 11.69 -19.48
C GLY A 288 -38.46 11.00 -19.38
N LEU A 289 -39.49 11.78 -19.10
CA LEU A 289 -40.89 11.39 -19.26
C LEU A 289 -41.72 12.66 -19.50
N ALA A 290 -41.96 12.95 -20.79
CA ALA A 290 -43.21 13.42 -21.42
C ALA A 290 -42.91 13.99 -22.80
#